data_AF-A0A962L0E3-F1
#
_entry.id   AF-A0A962L0E3-F1
#
_cell.length_a   1.000
_cell.length_b   1.000
_cell.length_c   1.000
_cell.angle_alpha   90.00
_cell.angle_beta   90.00
_cell.angle_gamma   90.00
#
_symmetry.space_group_name_H-M   'P 1'
#
loop_
_entity.id
_entity.type
_entity.pdbx_description
1 polymer ?
#
loop_
_entity_poly.entity_id
_entity_poly.type
_entity_poly.pdbx_seq_one_letter_code
_entity_poly.pdbx_strand_id
1 'polypeptide(L)'
;MIIKPRVKGFLCTTAHPVGCEQDVRNQIAHVKAGGPIEGGPKRVLVIGASGGYGLASRISAAFGSGASTIGVFFERPASGARTAS
;
A
#
# COMPACT_ATOMS: atom_id res chain seq x y z
N MET A 1 6.40 -11.13 -18.13
CA MET A 1 5.39 -12.20 -18.26
C MET A 1 4.00 -11.58 -18.30
N ILE A 2 3.03 -12.20 -18.99
CA ILE A 2 1.62 -11.76 -18.91
C ILE A 2 1.05 -12.29 -17.59
N ILE A 3 0.64 -11.40 -16.69
CA ILE A 3 0.05 -11.75 -15.39
C ILE A 3 -1.47 -11.69 -15.52
N LYS A 4 -2.16 -12.79 -15.21
CA LYS A 4 -3.62 -12.86 -15.16
C LYS A 4 -4.08 -13.22 -13.74
N PRO A 5 -5.27 -12.76 -13.29
CA PRO A 5 -5.81 -13.15 -12.00
C PRO A 5 -5.95 -14.67 -11.87
N ARG A 6 -5.46 -15.24 -10.76
CA ARG A 6 -5.63 -16.66 -10.41
C ARG A 6 -6.31 -16.78 -9.05
N VAL A 7 -7.64 -16.81 -9.07
CA VAL A 7 -8.50 -16.73 -7.88
C VAL A 7 -9.11 -18.09 -7.56
N LYS A 8 -9.10 -18.48 -6.28
CA LYS A 8 -9.79 -19.65 -5.72
C LYS A 8 -10.52 -19.24 -4.44
N GLY A 9 -11.84 -19.14 -4.48
CA GLY A 9 -12.62 -18.56 -3.37
C GLY A 9 -12.15 -17.13 -3.08
N PHE A 10 -11.69 -16.89 -1.86
CA PHE A 10 -11.14 -15.60 -1.40
C PHE A 10 -9.62 -15.44 -1.62
N LEU A 11 -8.94 -16.46 -2.17
CA LEU A 11 -7.49 -16.44 -2.36
C LEU A 11 -7.12 -16.10 -3.81
N CYS A 12 -6.47 -14.96 -4.02
CA CYS A 12 -5.78 -14.66 -5.27
C CYS A 12 -4.29 -15.00 -5.15
N THR A 13 -3.77 -15.85 -6.05
CA THR A 13 -2.38 -16.34 -6.01
C THR A 13 -1.40 -15.53 -6.87
N THR A 14 -1.85 -14.39 -7.38
CA THR A 14 -1.10 -13.51 -8.30
C THR A 14 -1.38 -12.04 -7.96
N ALA A 15 -0.35 -11.19 -8.04
CA ALA A 15 -0.48 -9.74 -7.90
C ALA A 15 0.11 -9.02 -9.13
N HIS A 16 -0.58 -8.01 -9.65
CA HIS A 16 -0.11 -7.26 -10.81
C HIS A 16 0.65 -6.00 -10.36
N PRO A 17 1.96 -5.88 -10.61
CA PRO A 17 2.80 -4.83 -10.01
C PRO A 17 2.32 -3.42 -10.38
N VAL A 18 2.03 -3.17 -11.67
CA VAL A 18 1.51 -1.88 -12.13
C VAL A 18 0.11 -1.59 -11.58
N GLY A 19 -0.68 -2.65 -11.31
CA GLY A 19 -2.02 -2.49 -10.75
C GLY A 19 -1.94 -2.06 -9.29
N CYS A 20 -1.08 -2.72 -8.50
CA CYS A 20 -0.81 -2.35 -7.12
C CYS A 20 -0.23 -0.93 -7.00
N GLU A 21 0.69 -0.55 -7.89
CA GLU A 21 1.21 0.82 -7.93
C GLU A 21 0.09 1.84 -8.21
N GLN A 22 -0.78 1.56 -9.18
CA GLN A 22 -1.89 2.46 -9.51
C GLN A 22 -2.90 2.55 -8.36
N ASP A 23 -3.18 1.45 -7.66
CA ASP A 23 -4.04 1.45 -6.49
C ASP A 23 -3.49 2.36 -5.37
N VAL A 24 -2.20 2.24 -5.06
CA VAL A 24 -1.53 3.13 -4.10
C VAL A 24 -1.58 4.59 -4.56
N ARG A 25 -1.33 4.87 -5.85
CA ARG A 25 -1.44 6.23 -6.41
C ARG A 25 -2.83 6.81 -6.24
N ASN A 26 -3.88 6.01 -6.47
CA ASN A 26 -5.27 6.44 -6.30
C ASN A 26 -5.56 6.80 -4.84
N GLN A 27 -5.10 5.98 -3.87
CA GLN A 27 -5.25 6.26 -2.44
C GLN A 27 -4.51 7.54 -2.02
N ILE A 28 -3.28 7.75 -2.52
CA ILE A 28 -2.52 8.99 -2.28
C ILE A 28 -3.27 10.20 -2.86
N ALA A 29 -3.78 10.09 -4.09
CA ALA A 29 -4.53 11.16 -4.73
C ALA A 29 -5.79 11.51 -3.93
N HIS A 30 -6.51 10.51 -3.42
CA HIS A 30 -7.66 10.70 -2.55
C HIS A 30 -7.32 11.49 -1.29
N VAL A 31 -6.25 11.10 -0.57
CA VAL A 31 -5.80 11.82 0.63
C VAL A 31 -5.40 13.26 0.30
N LYS A 32 -4.65 13.48 -0.78
CA LYS A 32 -4.25 14.83 -1.20
C LYS A 32 -5.43 15.71 -1.58
N ALA A 33 -6.46 15.15 -2.21
CA ALA A 33 -7.67 15.87 -2.59
C ALA A 33 -8.47 16.36 -1.37
N GLY A 34 -8.37 15.67 -0.22
CA GLY A 34 -8.98 16.08 1.04
C GLY A 34 -8.28 17.25 1.75
N GLY A 35 -7.11 17.69 1.26
CA GLY A 35 -6.30 18.73 1.88
C GLY A 35 -5.43 18.23 3.06
N PRO A 36 -4.59 19.11 3.62
CA PRO A 36 -3.71 18.76 4.73
C PRO A 36 -4.48 18.40 6.01
N ILE A 37 -3.99 17.41 6.74
CA ILE A 37 -4.49 17.05 8.07
C ILE A 37 -3.66 17.81 9.11
N GLU A 38 -4.22 18.90 9.62
CA GLU A 38 -3.60 19.73 10.66
C GLU A 38 -3.48 18.98 12.00
N GLY A 39 -2.46 19.30 12.79
CA GLY A 39 -2.20 18.65 14.08
C GLY A 39 -1.78 17.17 14.00
N GLY A 40 -1.58 16.62 12.81
CA GLY A 40 -1.19 15.22 12.63
C GLY A 40 0.24 14.89 13.10
N PRO A 41 0.52 13.61 13.40
CA PRO A 41 1.82 13.17 13.89
C PRO A 41 2.92 13.40 12.85
N LYS A 42 4.16 13.66 13.31
CA LYS A 42 5.31 13.92 12.42
C LYS A 42 6.24 12.74 12.23
N ARG A 43 6.20 11.75 13.13
CA ARG A 43 7.00 10.53 13.09
C ARG A 43 6.09 9.36 13.42
N VAL A 44 5.91 8.41 12.50
CA VAL A 44 4.94 7.32 12.62
C VAL A 44 5.61 5.99 12.30
N LEU A 45 5.46 5.03 13.20
CA LEU A 45 5.73 3.61 12.95
C LEU A 45 4.41 2.90 12.66
N VAL A 46 4.32 2.19 11.55
CA VAL A 46 3.15 1.38 11.19
C VAL A 46 3.57 -0.09 11.14
N ILE A 47 2.98 -0.92 11.99
CA ILE A 47 3.15 -2.37 12.01
C ILE A 47 1.99 -2.99 11.22
N GLY A 48 2.29 -3.60 10.08
CA GLY A 48 1.29 -4.04 9.09
C GLY A 48 1.07 -3.02 7.98
N ALA A 49 2.14 -2.48 7.37
CA ALA A 49 2.06 -1.30 6.51
C ALA A 49 1.92 -1.56 4.99
N SER A 50 1.73 -2.81 4.57
CA SER A 50 1.79 -3.23 3.17
C SER A 50 0.42 -3.35 2.47
N GLY A 51 -0.67 -3.45 3.21
CA GLY A 51 -2.02 -3.54 2.66
C GLY A 51 -3.12 -3.11 3.62
N GLY A 52 -4.35 -3.06 3.12
CA GLY A 52 -5.55 -2.77 3.92
C GLY A 52 -5.44 -1.47 4.74
N TYR A 53 -5.97 -1.51 5.97
CA TYR A 53 -5.99 -0.34 6.84
C TYR A 53 -4.60 0.16 7.23
N GLY A 54 -3.60 -0.71 7.40
CA GLY A 54 -2.26 -0.25 7.76
C GLY A 54 -1.57 0.51 6.63
N LEU A 55 -1.76 0.08 5.38
CA LEU A 55 -1.34 0.87 4.22
C LEU A 55 -2.07 2.22 4.18
N ALA A 56 -3.40 2.23 4.37
CA ALA A 56 -4.18 3.46 4.39
C ALA A 56 -3.72 4.43 5.50
N SER A 57 -3.47 3.92 6.72
CA SER A 57 -2.92 4.72 7.83
C SER A 57 -1.56 5.31 7.48
N ARG A 58 -0.67 4.53 6.84
CA ARG A 58 0.64 5.03 6.41
C ARG A 58 0.51 6.12 5.34
N ILE A 59 -0.39 5.94 4.37
CA ILE A 59 -0.65 6.92 3.31
C ILE A 59 -1.20 8.22 3.92
N SER A 60 -2.21 8.14 4.79
CA SER A 60 -2.79 9.32 5.45
C SER A 60 -1.76 10.07 6.30
N ALA A 61 -0.93 9.36 7.07
CA ALA A 61 0.13 9.98 7.85
C ALA A 61 1.16 10.70 6.96
N ALA A 62 1.66 10.04 5.91
CA ALA A 62 2.70 10.58 5.05
C ALA A 62 2.18 11.74 4.17
N PHE A 63 1.08 11.52 3.48
CA PHE A 63 0.59 12.44 2.43
C PHE A 63 -0.50 13.40 2.91
N GLY A 64 -1.16 13.12 4.02
CA GLY A 64 -2.12 14.03 4.67
C GLY A 64 -1.45 14.90 5.74
N SER A 65 -0.66 14.30 6.64
CA SER A 65 -0.04 15.03 7.77
C SER A 65 1.42 15.43 7.58
N GLY A 66 2.06 14.99 6.49
CA GLY A 66 3.49 15.23 6.22
C GLY A 66 4.43 14.46 7.16
N ALA A 67 4.00 13.29 7.65
CA ALA A 67 4.79 12.50 8.60
C ALA A 67 5.95 11.75 7.93
N SER A 68 7.08 11.64 8.61
CA SER A 68 8.07 10.60 8.33
C SER A 68 7.52 9.25 8.79
N THR A 69 7.52 8.24 7.92
CA THR A 69 6.95 6.92 8.22
C THR A 69 7.96 5.78 8.12
N ILE A 70 7.97 4.90 9.12
CA ILE A 70 8.62 3.59 9.07
C ILE A 70 7.51 2.54 9.01
N GLY A 71 7.61 1.62 8.06
CA GLY A 71 6.64 0.54 7.88
C GLY A 71 7.27 -0.81 8.15
N VAL A 72 6.59 -1.66 8.91
CA VAL A 72 6.93 -3.08 9.10
C VAL A 72 5.86 -3.93 8.42
N PHE A 73 6.28 -4.95 7.69
CA PHE A 73 5.40 -5.87 6.95
C PHE A 73 6.12 -7.17 6.66
N PHE A 74 5.37 -8.22 6.37
CA PHE A 74 5.89 -9.54 6.04
C PHE A 74 5.37 -9.98 4.67
N GLU A 75 6.12 -9.59 3.64
CA GLU A 75 5.77 -9.79 2.24
C GLU A 75 6.81 -10.67 1.56
N ARG A 76 6.44 -11.28 0.44
CA ARG A 76 7.35 -12.06 -0.40
C ARG A 76 7.70 -11.28 -1.65
N PRO A 77 9.00 -11.05 -1.95
CA PRO A 77 9.40 -10.45 -3.21
C PRO A 77 9.06 -11.37 -4.39
N ALA A 78 8.92 -10.78 -5.58
CA ALA A 78 8.77 -11.55 -6.80
C ALA A 78 10.03 -12.41 -7.04
N SER A 79 9.84 -13.61 -7.62
CA SER A 79 10.95 -14.52 -7.91
C SER A 79 10.66 -15.35 -9.15
N GLY A 80 11.52 -15.21 -10.17
CA GLY A 80 11.35 -15.87 -11.47
C GLY A 80 9.97 -15.61 -12.08
N ALA A 81 9.19 -16.66 -12.26
CA ALA A 81 7.83 -16.60 -12.79
C ALA A 81 6.73 -16.37 -11.73
N ARG A 82 7.07 -16.14 -10.46
CA ARG A 82 6.11 -15.87 -9.38
C ARG A 82 6.07 -14.38 -9.07
N THR A 83 4.86 -13.83 -9.01
CA THR A 83 4.64 -12.45 -8.58
C THR A 83 4.91 -12.31 -7.07
N ALA A 84 5.14 -11.07 -6.63
CA ALA A 84 5.14 -10.75 -5.20
C ALA A 84 3.77 -11.01 -4.56
N SER A 85 3.73 -11.13 -3.24
CA SER A 85 2.53 -11.40 -2.45
C SER A 85 2.71 -11.06 -0.98
#